data_AF-A0A7Y5RMV1-F1
#
_entry.id   AF-A0A7Y5RMV1-F1
#
_cell.length_a   1.000
_cell.length_b   1.000
_cell.length_c   1.000
_cell.angle_alpha   90.00
_cell.angle_beta   90.00
_cell.angle_gamma   90.00
#
_symmetry.space_group_name_H-M   'P 1'
#
loop_
_entity.id
_entity.type
_entity.pdbx_description
1 polymer ?
#
loop_
_entity_poly.entity_id
_entity_poly.type
_entity_poly.pdbx_seq_one_letter_code
_entity_poly.pdbx_strand_id
1 'polypeptide(L)' 'MSLPSDDATTGTLDPTTAYRAARDQLLELRNDHAAAVREFTFPDVGDRWNWAVDWFDAVARGNDKPALTIVE' A
#
# COMPACT_ATOMS: atom_id res chain seq x y z
N MET A 1 -22.66 -26.31 -6.02
CA MET A 1 -21.82 -25.55 -6.96
C MET A 1 -20.76 -24.84 -6.12
N SER A 2 -19.70 -25.57 -5.78
CA SER A 2 -18.57 -25.01 -5.02
C SER A 2 -17.74 -24.17 -5.97
N LEU A 3 -17.58 -22.89 -5.67
CA LEU A 3 -16.52 -22.11 -6.27
C LEU A 3 -15.20 -22.59 -5.67
N PRO A 4 -14.14 -22.81 -6.47
CA PRO A 4 -12.81 -23.02 -5.92
C PRO A 4 -12.40 -21.74 -5.19
N SER A 5 -12.07 -21.88 -3.90
CA SER A 5 -11.32 -20.85 -3.20
C SER A 5 -9.93 -20.82 -3.84
N ASP A 6 -9.65 -19.78 -4.62
CA ASP A 6 -8.29 -19.43 -5.06
C ASP A 6 -7.44 -19.09 -3.83
N ASP A 7 -7.02 -20.13 -3.11
CA ASP A 7 -5.85 -20.07 -2.22
C ASP A 7 -4.61 -20.30 -3.09
N ALA A 8 -4.34 -19.33 -3.97
CA ALA A 8 -3.07 -19.26 -4.67
C ALA A 8 -2.03 -18.71 -3.70
N THR A 9 -1.53 -19.59 -2.83
CA THR A 9 -0.28 -19.42 -2.08
C THR A 9 0.90 -19.25 -3.05
N THR A 10 1.03 -18.06 -3.63
CA THR A 10 2.19 -17.63 -4.41
C THR A 10 2.79 -16.46 -3.64
N GLY A 11 4.08 -16.54 -3.31
CA GLY A 11 4.76 -15.68 -2.33
C GLY A 11 4.85 -14.19 -2.70
N THR A 12 3.72 -13.50 -2.71
CA THR A 12 3.56 -12.05 -2.89
C THR A 12 3.38 -11.42 -1.51
N LEU A 13 4.15 -10.38 -1.19
CA LEU A 13 3.98 -9.60 0.03
C LEU A 13 2.51 -9.19 0.20
N ASP A 14 2.02 -9.17 1.44
CA ASP A 14 0.69 -8.62 1.76
C ASP A 14 0.52 -7.25 1.06
N PRO A 15 -0.59 -7.00 0.33
CA PRO A 15 -0.77 -5.79 -0.48
C PRO A 15 -0.50 -4.49 0.29
N THR A 16 -0.88 -4.46 1.57
CA THR A 16 -0.61 -3.33 2.47
C THR A 16 0.88 -3.13 2.67
N THR A 17 1.63 -4.22 2.85
CA THR A 17 3.08 -4.20 3.03
C THR A 17 3.80 -3.77 1.75
N ALA A 18 3.36 -4.27 0.58
CA ALA A 18 3.91 -3.86 -0.71
C ALA A 18 3.67 -2.37 -0.98
N TYR A 19 2.44 -1.90 -0.74
CA TYR A 19 2.11 -0.47 -0.83
C TYR A 19 2.93 0.38 0.16
N ARG A 20 3.08 -0.08 1.41
CA ARG A 20 3.87 0.63 2.43
C ARG A 20 5.30 0.85 1.97
N ALA A 21 5.95 -0.20 1.47
CA ALA A 21 7.33 -0.14 1.01
C ALA A 21 7.50 0.88 -0.14
N ALA A 22 6.61 0.84 -1.13
CA ALA A 22 6.63 1.80 -2.24
C ALA A 22 6.41 3.25 -1.78
N ARG A 23 5.48 3.46 -0.84
CA ARG A 23 5.24 4.79 -0.26
C ARG A 23 6.45 5.30 0.52
N ASP A 24 7.05 4.45 1.35
CA ASP A 24 8.17 4.82 2.20
C ASP A 24 9.40 5.16 1.33
N GLN A 25 9.64 4.44 0.22
CA GLN A 25 10.66 4.80 -0.78
C GLN A 25 10.44 6.21 -1.37
N LEU A 26 9.21 6.55 -1.76
CA LEU A 26 8.89 7.89 -2.26
C LEU A 26 9.10 8.98 -1.19
N LEU A 27 8.82 8.67 0.07
CA LEU A 27 9.06 9.58 1.19
C LEU A 27 10.56 9.78 1.45
N GLU A 28 11.38 8.74 1.31
CA GLU A 28 12.84 8.83 1.39
C GLU A 28 13.40 9.69 0.26
N LEU A 29 12.91 9.49 -0.96
CA LEU A 29 13.33 10.20 -2.16
C LEU A 29 12.64 11.56 -2.35
N ARG A 30 11.87 12.06 -1.36
CA ARG A 30 11.03 13.26 -1.50
C ARG A 30 11.78 14.55 -1.92
N ASN A 31 13.09 14.60 -1.70
CA ASN A 31 13.94 15.73 -2.07
C ASN A 31 14.76 15.49 -3.35
N ASP A 32 14.72 14.29 -3.93
CA ASP A 32 15.40 13.93 -5.17
C ASP A 32 14.41 13.31 -6.17
N HIS A 33 13.75 14.20 -6.92
CA HIS A 33 12.76 13.80 -7.92
C HIS A 33 13.35 12.92 -9.03
N ALA A 34 14.60 13.16 -9.43
CA ALA A 34 15.23 12.40 -10.50
C ALA A 34 15.51 10.96 -10.06
N ALA A 35 15.98 10.76 -8.83
CA ALA A 35 16.12 9.44 -8.23
C ALA A 35 14.75 8.76 -8.06
N ALA A 36 13.73 9.47 -7.59
CA ALA A 36 12.37 8.93 -7.48
C ALA A 36 11.85 8.38 -8.81
N VAL A 37 11.98 9.13 -9.90
CA VAL A 37 11.53 8.68 -11.23
C VAL A 37 12.31 7.47 -11.73
N ARG A 38 13.61 7.39 -11.44
CA ARG A 38 14.48 6.30 -11.91
C ARG A 38 14.29 5.01 -11.12
N GLU A 39 14.04 5.11 -9.81
CA GLU A 39 14.10 3.99 -8.88
C GLU A 39 12.72 3.48 -8.46
N PHE A 40 11.67 4.29 -8.62
CA PHE A 40 10.32 3.90 -8.26
C PHE A 40 9.80 2.79 -9.18
N THR A 41 9.24 1.76 -8.57
CA THR A 41 8.47 0.72 -9.25
C THR A 41 7.12 0.60 -8.59
N PHE A 42 6.05 0.46 -9.38
CA PHE A 42 4.72 0.25 -8.85
C PHE A 42 4.67 -1.07 -8.05
N PRO A 43 4.14 -1.06 -6.82
CA PRO A 43 4.00 -2.28 -6.04
C PRO A 43 2.93 -3.18 -6.66
N ASP A 44 3.15 -4.49 -6.60
CA ASP A 44 2.09 -5.47 -6.84
C ASP A 44 1.18 -5.54 -5.61
N VAL A 45 -0.09 -5.17 -5.79
CA VAL A 45 -1.13 -5.19 -4.77
C VAL A 45 -2.24 -6.20 -5.09
N GLY A 46 -2.03 -7.05 -6.10
CA GLY A 46 -2.98 -8.06 -6.56
C GLY A 46 -4.23 -7.49 -7.26
N ASP A 47 -5.18 -8.37 -7.56
CA ASP A 47 -6.39 -8.06 -8.35
C ASP A 47 -7.45 -7.27 -7.57
N ARG A 48 -7.37 -7.27 -6.23
CA ARG A 48 -8.33 -6.61 -5.35
C ARG A 48 -7.60 -5.71 -4.37
N TRP A 49 -7.61 -4.43 -4.67
CA TRP A 49 -7.00 -3.39 -3.84
C TRP A 49 -7.92 -2.17 -3.74
N ASN A 50 -8.26 -1.78 -2.51
CA ASN A 50 -8.91 -0.53 -2.21
C ASN A 50 -8.08 0.23 -1.18
N TRP A 51 -7.35 1.24 -1.65
CA TRP A 51 -6.51 2.07 -0.79
C TRP A 51 -7.26 2.64 0.43
N ALA A 52 -8.52 3.04 0.30
CA ALA A 52 -9.23 3.63 1.43
C ALA A 52 -9.49 2.63 2.57
N VAL A 53 -9.64 1.34 2.27
CA VAL A 53 -9.95 0.30 3.27
C VAL A 53 -8.65 -0.41 3.67
N ASP A 54 -7.93 -0.96 2.70
CA ASP A 54 -6.78 -1.83 2.96
C ASP A 54 -5.59 -1.08 3.58
N TRP A 55 -5.39 0.19 3.21
CA TRP A 55 -4.32 1.01 3.79
C TRP A 55 -4.73 1.68 5.11
N PHE A 56 -5.90 2.34 5.17
CA PHE A 56 -6.29 3.05 6.39
C PHE A 56 -6.61 2.09 7.53
N ASP A 57 -7.29 0.97 7.31
CA ASP A 57 -7.60 0.03 8.40
C ASP A 57 -6.32 -0.54 9.02
N ALA A 58 -5.32 -0.81 8.18
CA ALA A 58 -4.02 -1.29 8.63
C ALA A 58 -3.20 -0.23 9.36
N VAL A 59 -3.30 1.05 8.97
CA VAL A 59 -2.58 2.17 9.63
C VAL A 59 -3.30 2.66 10.88
N ALA A 60 -4.62 2.58 10.93
CA ALA A 60 -5.44 2.98 12.07
C ALA A 60 -5.35 1.98 13.22
N ARG A 61 -5.00 0.72 12.93
CA ARG A 61 -4.80 -0.30 13.96
C ARG A 61 -3.72 0.14 14.96
N GLY A 62 -4.16 0.55 16.15
CA GLY A 62 -3.27 1.04 17.22
C GLY A 62 -2.83 2.50 17.06
N ASN A 63 -3.49 3.29 16.20
CA ASN A 63 -3.20 4.71 16.00
C ASN A 63 -4.48 5.55 16.05
N ASP A 64 -4.69 6.25 17.17
CA ASP A 64 -5.86 7.11 17.40
C ASP A 64 -5.68 8.55 16.87
N LYS A 65 -4.57 8.84 16.18
CA LYS A 65 -4.35 10.17 15.60
C LYS A 65 -5.24 10.38 14.37
N PRO A 66 -5.71 11.62 14.12
CA PRO A 66 -6.42 11.94 12.88
C PRO A 66 -5.58 11.55 11.66
N ALA A 67 -6.11 10.63 10.84
CA ALA A 67 -5.38 10.12 9.68
C ALA A 67 -5.47 11.06 8.47
N LEU A 68 -6.57 11.82 8.35
CA LEU A 68 -6.79 12.87 7.35
C LEU A 68 -7.59 13.99 8.02
N THR A 69 -7.11 15.22 7.91
CA THR A 69 -7.86 16.42 8.31
C THR A 69 -8.13 17.24 7.04
N ILE A 70 -9.40 17.35 6.67
CA ILE A 70 -9.84 18.22 5.58
C ILE A 70 -10.10 19.60 6.19
N VAL A 71 -9.43 20.62 5.67
CA VAL A 71 -9.62 22.02 6.07
C VAL A 71 -10.43 22.75 5.01
N GLU A 72 -11.25 23.70 5.45
CA GLU A 72 -12.07 24.59 4.60
C GLU A 72 -11.36 25.91 4.26
#